data_AF-A0A3D0YNH1-F1
#
_entry.id   AF-A0A3D0YNH1-F1
#
_cell.length_a   1.000
_cell.length_b   1.000
_cell.length_c   1.000
_cell.angle_alpha   90.00
_cell.angle_beta   90.00
_cell.angle_gamma   90.00
#
_symmetry.space_group_name_H-M   'P 1'
#
loop_
_entity.id
_entity.type
_entity.pdbx_description
1 polymer ?
#
loop_
_entity_poly.entity_id
_entity_poly.type
_entity_poly.pdbx_seq_one_letter_code
_entity_poly.pdbx_strand_id
1 'polypeptide(L)'
;MSKIVPLISSGTKGPLGVLHLPRLWLKASLEKAGKIADGYPGCGQGYDQMVLDGLGLDRDAFLAFIATQPTYIQCEEWVSQNGTKVNDEAIQELNAAITGYIHTDETRQEIL
;
A
#
# COMPACT_ATOMS: atom_id res chain seq x y z
N MET A 1 -1.85 9.99 -23.28
CA MET A 1 -2.37 8.75 -22.64
C MET A 1 -3.28 9.16 -21.49
N SER A 2 -4.39 8.45 -21.28
CA SER A 2 -5.29 8.73 -20.15
C SER A 2 -4.59 8.42 -18.83
N LYS A 3 -4.67 9.37 -17.89
CA LYS A 3 -4.19 9.25 -16.52
C LYS A 3 -5.33 8.76 -15.62
N ILE A 4 -5.02 7.91 -14.65
CA ILE A 4 -5.98 7.19 -13.82
C ILE A 4 -5.76 7.58 -12.35
N VAL A 5 -6.83 8.08 -11.72
CA VAL A 5 -6.87 8.27 -10.27
C VAL A 5 -7.04 6.91 -9.60
N PRO A 6 -6.19 6.54 -8.62
CA PRO A 6 -6.35 5.28 -7.90
C PRO A 6 -7.56 5.37 -6.96
N LEU A 7 -8.69 4.77 -7.34
CA LEU A 7 -9.97 4.89 -6.62
C LEU A 7 -10.22 3.81 -5.55
N ILE A 8 -9.34 2.81 -5.43
CA ILE A 8 -9.45 1.81 -4.35
C ILE A 8 -9.22 2.51 -3.01
N SER A 9 -10.16 2.45 -2.08
CA SER A 9 -10.02 3.10 -0.77
C SER A 9 -8.85 2.53 0.04
N SER A 10 -8.21 3.36 0.87
CA SER A 10 -7.25 2.89 1.88
C SER A 10 -7.89 1.95 2.91
N GLY A 11 -9.22 2.03 3.07
CA GLY A 11 -10.02 1.13 3.92
C GLY A 11 -10.31 -0.24 3.32
N THR A 12 -9.87 -0.52 2.08
CA THR A 12 -10.14 -1.80 1.40
C THR A 12 -9.12 -2.86 1.78
N LYS A 13 -9.59 -4.09 2.00
CA LYS A 13 -8.78 -5.30 2.23
C LYS A 13 -8.96 -6.28 1.08
N GLY A 14 -7.90 -7.00 0.72
CA GLY A 14 -8.00 -8.21 -0.10
C GLY A 14 -8.09 -9.48 0.76
N PRO A 15 -8.03 -10.67 0.15
CA PRO A 15 -7.98 -11.95 0.84
C PRO A 15 -6.92 -12.08 1.95
N LEU A 16 -5.75 -11.44 1.81
CA LEU A 16 -4.70 -11.43 2.85
C LEU A 16 -5.11 -10.60 4.09
N GLY A 17 -6.22 -9.86 4.03
CA GLY A 17 -6.77 -9.12 5.17
C GLY A 17 -6.06 -7.81 5.49
N VAL A 18 -5.09 -7.38 4.67
CA VAL A 18 -4.29 -6.16 4.88
C VAL A 18 -5.00 -4.94 4.29
N LEU A 19 -5.25 -3.93 5.13
CA LEU A 19 -5.75 -2.63 4.69
C LEU A 19 -4.74 -1.95 3.79
N HIS A 20 -5.26 -1.17 2.83
CA HIS A 20 -4.48 -0.32 1.93
C HIS A 20 -3.56 -1.08 0.93
N LEU A 21 -3.23 -2.35 1.15
CA LEU A 21 -2.46 -3.17 0.20
C LEU A 21 -3.08 -3.20 -1.22
N PRO A 22 -4.41 -3.35 -1.40
CA PRO A 22 -5.05 -3.18 -2.71
C PRO A 22 -4.77 -1.83 -3.39
N ARG A 23 -4.78 -0.75 -2.61
CA ARG A 23 -4.55 0.62 -3.12
C ARG A 23 -3.07 0.82 -3.45
N LEU A 24 -2.16 0.33 -2.61
CA LEU A 24 -0.72 0.35 -2.85
C LEU A 24 -0.36 -0.38 -4.16
N TRP A 25 -0.86 -1.61 -4.35
CA TRP A 25 -0.66 -2.36 -5.59
C TRP A 25 -1.14 -1.57 -6.82
N LEU A 26 -2.34 -0.99 -6.77
CA LEU A 26 -2.89 -0.22 -7.89
C LEU A 26 -2.03 1.01 -8.20
N LYS A 27 -1.63 1.77 -7.18
CA LYS A 27 -0.81 2.97 -7.34
C LYS A 27 0.54 2.65 -7.98
N ALA A 28 1.27 1.68 -7.43
CA ALA A 28 2.58 1.30 -7.94
C ALA A 28 2.49 0.71 -9.36
N SER A 29 1.44 -0.08 -9.65
CA SER A 29 1.18 -0.62 -10.99
C SER A 29 0.88 0.47 -12.02
N LEU A 30 0.06 1.46 -11.65
CA LEU A 30 -0.26 2.61 -12.50
C LEU A 30 0.95 3.51 -12.76
N GLU A 31 1.78 3.73 -11.75
CA GLU A 31 3.03 4.50 -11.89
C GLU A 31 3.97 3.79 -12.86
N LYS A 32 4.19 2.48 -12.68
CA LYS A 32 4.98 1.68 -13.60
C LYS A 32 4.46 1.72 -15.03
N ALA A 33 3.14 1.73 -15.21
CA ALA A 33 2.50 1.81 -16.52
C ALA A 33 2.52 3.24 -17.13
N GLY A 34 3.04 4.24 -16.41
CA GLY A 34 3.00 5.66 -16.83
C GLY A 34 1.61 6.28 -16.78
N LYS A 35 0.65 5.62 -16.14
CA LYS A 35 -0.78 5.95 -16.15
C LYS A 35 -1.30 6.55 -14.85
N ILE A 36 -0.49 6.63 -13.79
CA ILE A 36 -0.94 7.28 -12.55
C ILE A 36 -1.21 8.77 -12.77
N ALA A 37 -2.33 9.26 -12.21
CA ALA A 37 -2.69 10.67 -12.22
C ALA A 37 -1.66 11.55 -11.52
N ASP A 38 -1.48 12.76 -12.05
CA ASP A 38 -0.53 13.73 -11.52
C ASP A 38 -0.86 14.08 -10.06
N GLY A 39 0.17 14.27 -9.24
CA GLY A 39 0.02 14.50 -7.80
C GLY A 39 -0.19 13.23 -6.95
N TYR A 40 -0.38 12.05 -7.56
CA TYR A 40 -0.40 10.78 -6.82
C TYR A 40 0.95 10.08 -6.93
N PRO A 41 1.66 9.81 -5.80
CA PRO A 41 2.85 8.98 -5.83
C PRO A 41 2.47 7.51 -6.06
N GLY A 42 3.23 6.74 -6.82
CA GLY A 42 2.98 5.29 -6.97
C GLY A 42 3.23 4.52 -5.68
N CYS A 43 4.23 4.94 -4.91
CA CYS A 43 4.47 4.49 -3.54
C CYS A 43 4.98 5.70 -2.73
N GLY A 44 4.18 6.19 -1.79
CA GLY A 44 4.49 7.32 -0.92
C GLY A 44 5.12 6.90 0.41
N GLN A 45 5.27 7.87 1.31
CA GLN A 45 5.80 7.67 2.68
C GLN A 45 4.71 7.57 3.76
N GLY A 46 3.43 7.67 3.37
CA GLY A 46 2.28 7.51 4.28
C GLY A 46 1.87 6.04 4.42
N TYR A 47 0.58 5.73 4.23
CA TYR A 47 0.04 4.36 4.33
C TYR A 47 0.76 3.33 3.46
N ASP A 48 1.33 3.72 2.33
CA ASP A 48 2.13 2.80 1.51
C ASP A 48 3.35 2.27 2.29
N GLN A 49 4.09 3.16 2.96
CA GLN A 49 5.25 2.80 3.75
C GLN A 49 4.83 2.03 5.02
N MET A 50 3.71 2.43 5.67
CA MET A 50 3.17 1.69 6.81
C MET A 50 2.85 0.23 6.46
N VAL A 51 2.28 -0.02 5.27
CA VAL A 51 2.00 -1.39 4.81
C VAL A 51 3.30 -2.16 4.59
N LEU A 52 4.30 -1.57 3.93
CA LEU A 52 5.58 -2.23 3.71
C LEU A 52 6.31 -2.56 5.02
N ASP A 53 6.39 -1.61 5.94
CA ASP A 53 7.05 -1.78 7.25
C ASP A 53 6.30 -2.78 8.15
N GLY A 54 4.96 -2.69 8.15
CA GLY A 54 4.09 -3.57 8.93
C GLY A 54 4.16 -5.02 8.48
N LEU A 55 4.31 -5.27 7.18
CA LEU A 55 4.51 -6.60 6.62
C LEU A 55 5.98 -7.03 6.59
N GLY A 56 6.90 -6.14 6.95
CA GLY A 56 8.34 -6.38 6.93
C GLY A 56 8.85 -6.69 5.53
N LEU A 57 8.44 -5.89 4.55
CA LEU A 57 8.81 -5.97 3.15
C LEU A 57 9.90 -4.94 2.81
N ASP A 58 10.86 -5.35 1.99
CA ASP A 58 11.77 -4.41 1.35
C ASP A 58 11.04 -3.64 0.23
N ARG A 59 11.15 -2.31 0.28
CA ARG A 59 10.44 -1.41 -0.64
C ARG A 59 10.91 -1.58 -2.08
N ASP A 60 12.22 -1.66 -2.29
CA ASP A 60 12.78 -1.75 -3.63
C ASP A 60 12.48 -3.12 -4.26
N ALA A 61 12.52 -4.20 -3.47
CA ALA A 61 12.11 -5.53 -3.89
C ALA A 61 10.62 -5.57 -4.25
N PHE A 62 9.74 -4.95 -3.45
CA PHE A 62 8.33 -4.83 -3.76
C PHE A 62 8.09 -4.07 -5.08
N LEU A 63 8.74 -2.91 -5.26
CA LEU A 63 8.61 -2.11 -6.48
C LEU A 63 9.19 -2.83 -7.71
N ALA A 64 10.29 -3.57 -7.55
CA ALA A 64 10.86 -4.40 -8.60
C ALA A 64 9.90 -5.54 -9.00
N PHE A 65 9.21 -6.16 -8.03
CA PHE A 65 8.18 -7.15 -8.31
C PHE A 65 6.97 -6.52 -9.02
N ILE A 66 6.44 -5.38 -8.53
CA ILE A 66 5.34 -4.66 -9.19
C ILE A 66 5.72 -4.23 -10.62
N ALA A 67 7.00 -3.97 -10.89
CA ALA A 67 7.46 -3.63 -12.23
C ALA A 67 7.14 -4.70 -13.29
N THR A 68 6.90 -5.95 -12.86
CA THR A 68 6.46 -7.07 -13.72
C THR A 68 4.97 -7.05 -14.06
N GLN A 69 4.20 -6.08 -13.53
CA GLN A 69 2.74 -5.93 -13.70
C GLN A 69 1.94 -7.16 -13.24
N PRO A 70 2.12 -7.61 -11.99
CA PRO A 70 1.37 -8.75 -11.45
C PRO A 70 -0.11 -8.39 -11.25
N THR A 71 -0.96 -9.40 -11.31
CA THR A 71 -2.34 -9.28 -10.81
C THR A 71 -2.34 -9.05 -9.29
N TYR A 72 -3.45 -8.56 -8.74
CA TYR A 72 -3.55 -8.35 -7.30
C TYR A 72 -3.38 -9.64 -6.48
N ILE A 73 -3.92 -10.78 -6.96
CA ILE A 73 -3.75 -12.07 -6.27
C ILE A 73 -2.28 -12.51 -6.25
N GLN A 74 -1.57 -12.36 -7.38
CA GLN A 74 -0.12 -12.61 -7.42
C GLN A 74 0.66 -11.69 -6.49
N CYS A 75 0.17 -10.46 -6.28
CA CYS A 75 0.76 -9.54 -5.30
C CYS A 75 0.59 -10.05 -3.87
N GLU A 76 -0.59 -10.53 -3.49
CA GLU A 76 -0.80 -11.10 -2.15
C GLU A 76 0.01 -12.39 -1.93
N GLU A 77 0.11 -13.25 -2.95
CA GLU A 77 0.98 -14.43 -2.90
C GLU A 77 2.44 -14.04 -2.69
N TRP A 78 2.94 -13.07 -3.46
CA TRP A 78 4.31 -12.58 -3.31
C TRP A 78 4.55 -11.97 -1.93
N VAL A 79 3.62 -11.15 -1.43
CA VAL A 79 3.69 -10.57 -0.08
C VAL A 79 3.76 -11.67 0.97
N SER A 80 2.92 -12.70 0.85
CA SER A 80 2.90 -13.82 1.81
C SER A 80 4.21 -14.61 1.82
N GLN A 81 4.92 -14.67 0.69
CA GLN A 81 6.20 -15.40 0.57
C GLN A 81 7.42 -14.56 0.98
N ASN A 82 7.36 -13.24 0.83
CA ASN A 82 8.53 -12.36 0.98
C ASN A 82 8.44 -11.44 2.21
N GLY A 83 7.26 -11.26 2.79
CA GLY A 83 7.07 -10.49 4.01
C GLY A 83 7.54 -11.24 5.24
N THR A 84 8.29 -10.56 6.10
CA THR A 84 8.81 -11.16 7.35
C THR A 84 7.81 -11.10 8.50
N LYS A 85 6.70 -10.35 8.34
CA LYS A 85 5.65 -10.15 9.35
C LYS A 85 4.25 -10.43 8.81
N VAL A 86 4.10 -11.53 8.05
CA VAL A 86 2.79 -11.93 7.51
C VAL A 86 2.17 -13.01 8.39
N ASN A 87 1.60 -12.58 9.50
CA ASN A 87 0.80 -13.41 10.40
C ASN A 87 -0.40 -12.61 10.94
N ASP A 88 -1.38 -13.32 11.51
CA ASP A 88 -2.65 -12.70 11.93
C ASP A 88 -2.46 -11.56 12.94
N GLU A 89 -1.52 -11.69 13.88
CA GLU A 89 -1.25 -10.67 14.89
C GLU A 89 -0.67 -9.40 14.28
N ALA A 90 0.38 -9.52 13.46
CA ALA A 90 1.00 -8.39 12.78
C ALA A 90 0.04 -7.69 11.81
N ILE A 91 -0.80 -8.46 11.10
CA ILE A 91 -1.81 -7.90 10.19
C ILE A 91 -2.90 -7.16 10.98
N GLN A 92 -3.31 -7.68 12.14
CA GLN A 92 -4.28 -6.98 13.00
C GLN A 92 -3.69 -5.68 13.56
N GLU A 93 -2.44 -5.69 14.02
CA GLU A 93 -1.75 -4.49 14.50
C GLU A 93 -1.60 -3.44 13.40
N LEU A 94 -1.13 -3.84 12.21
CA LEU A 94 -1.03 -2.96 11.05
C LEU A 94 -2.40 -2.36 10.68
N ASN A 95 -3.43 -3.20 10.64
CA ASN A 95 -4.78 -2.73 10.33
C ASN A 95 -5.29 -1.74 11.39
N ALA A 96 -5.08 -2.03 12.67
CA ALA A 96 -5.43 -1.13 13.75
C ALA A 96 -4.69 0.21 13.62
N ALA A 97 -3.39 0.18 13.30
CA ALA A 97 -2.60 1.38 13.05
C ALA A 97 -3.13 2.20 11.87
N ILE A 98 -3.52 1.58 10.76
CA ILE A 98 -4.12 2.27 9.61
C ILE A 98 -5.48 2.88 9.97
N THR A 99 -6.33 2.18 10.73
CA THR A 99 -7.63 2.72 11.17
C THR A 99 -7.50 3.79 12.25
N GLY A 100 -6.49 3.65 13.12
CA GLY A 100 -6.20 4.54 14.23
C GLY A 100 -5.26 5.67 13.86
N TYR A 101 -4.83 5.76 12.59
CA TYR A 101 -4.02 6.84 12.05
C TYR A 101 -4.85 8.13 11.98
N ILE A 102 -5.09 8.68 13.15
CA ILE A 102 -5.46 10.07 13.36
C ILE A 102 -4.13 10.81 13.25
N HIS A 103 -4.04 11.79 12.34
CA HIS A 103 -2.89 12.70 12.31
C HIS A 103 -2.58 13.16 13.74
N THR A 104 -1.29 13.25 14.10
CA THR A 104 -0.95 13.84 15.40
C THR A 104 -1.61 15.21 15.50
N ASP A 105 -1.96 15.64 16.71
CA ASP A 105 -2.66 16.92 16.85
C ASP A 105 -1.84 18.08 16.23
N GLU A 106 -0.50 17.97 16.19
CA GLU A 106 0.36 18.91 15.45
C GLU A 106 0.09 18.90 13.94
N THR A 107 0.09 17.72 13.29
CA THR A 107 -0.19 17.61 11.85
C THR A 107 -1.65 17.95 11.52
N ARG A 108 -2.59 17.69 12.44
CA ARG A 108 -4.00 18.09 12.28
C ARG A 108 -4.15 19.61 12.30
N GLN A 109 -3.41 20.32 13.15
CA GLN A 109 -3.48 21.79 13.25
C GLN A 109 -2.88 22.52 12.06
N GLU A 110 -1.92 21.93 11.35
CA GLU A 110 -1.31 22.57 10.17
C GLU A 110 -2.16 22.47 8.89
N ILE A 111 -3.16 21.58 8.86
CA ILE A 111 -3.97 21.27 7.68
C ILE A 111 -5.39 21.89 7.75
N LEU A 112 -5.80 22.43 8.91
CA LEU A 112 -7.08 23.13 9.13
C LEU A 112 -6.89 24.63 9.33
#